data_AF-A0A923N1L7-F1
#
_entry.id   AF-A0A923N1L7-F1
#
_cell.length_a   1.000
_cell.length_b   1.000
_cell.length_c   1.000
_cell.angle_alpha   90.00
_cell.angle_beta   90.00
_cell.angle_gamma   90.00
#
_symmetry.space_group_name_H-M   'P 1'
#
loop_
_entity.id
_entity.type
_entity.pdbx_description
1 polymer ?
#
loop_
_entity_poly.entity_id
_entity_poly.type
_entity_poly.pdbx_seq_one_letter_code
_entity_poly.pdbx_strand_id
1 'polypeptide(L)'
;MSVKYIPIIWNPFKTKYDVIFALFVVLYLTGFISISMYLYPQLIIDTIIIRSFGTLAILILHIILAIGPLSRINKSFLPILYNRRHLGVSMFLIVSVHAVYSIIFFHGYGVNNPLYNLFTANTHYESLTFFPFQILGFFAYLILMVMAFTSHDFWLNFLSPKVWKAMHMIVYIAYGLVIMHVVLGIIQYENSPILFSLLFLGLVTILSLHIISGYKEYKFDKKKSITDHMGWVYVCTPNEIDENCAKMVTIDGERIAVFKYGNKLSAVHNVCKHQNGPLGEGKIVDGCITCPWHGYQYLPDKGRAPEPFTELLATYELKLIGDKIYVNPKAFPEGTAIEPTTIPSEETKLDTDFFIGWLGKIPNSYQSTLRFFVPSLFIISILLIVIISNSTNKIRFSSYDYYKTLSFEGELLLKPFPMLRVLEMDKNRNPKVVLYPLVNEGKFGADQSVQAFLSQYPNEKRVFVQIQAKIIERDGQVAMELMNKKNNIKKIKFNASITPLVFGKPKDTIMKGQIIDPKCYLGVMNPGEGKPHRSCAINCIKGGIMPAFITENSQAKNYYILIGNDGKKVNNAILFAVAEPIEIKGKVQKIDNWNLLYIDAKASIKRLSYPIDSNYNCGLFQH
;
A
#
# COMPACT_ATOMS: atom_id res chain seq x y z
N MET A 1 -13.54 30.05 19.71
CA MET A 1 -13.98 30.54 18.39
C MET A 1 -14.43 29.34 17.58
N SER A 2 -15.69 29.29 17.10
CA SER A 2 -16.09 28.22 16.20
C SER A 2 -15.30 28.38 14.91
N VAL A 3 -14.55 27.34 14.53
CA VAL A 3 -13.83 27.30 13.26
C VAL A 3 -14.91 27.23 12.18
N LYS A 4 -15.30 28.39 11.64
CA LYS A 4 -16.30 28.47 10.58
C LYS A 4 -15.72 27.75 9.36
N TYR A 5 -16.29 26.61 8.99
CA TYR A 5 -15.83 25.84 7.84
C TYR A 5 -15.89 26.73 6.59
N ILE A 6 -14.75 26.95 5.95
CA ILE A 6 -14.68 27.60 4.65
C ILE A 6 -14.73 26.48 3.62
N PRO A 7 -15.81 26.36 2.83
CA PRO A 7 -15.89 25.35 1.80
C PRO A 7 -14.75 25.52 0.78
N ILE A 8 -14.30 24.40 0.21
CA ILE A 8 -13.29 24.39 -0.86
C ILE A 8 -13.74 25.35 -1.96
N ILE A 9 -12.92 26.37 -2.25
CA ILE A 9 -13.17 27.30 -3.35
C ILE A 9 -12.83 26.57 -4.65
N TRP A 10 -13.84 25.97 -5.27
CA TRP A 10 -13.72 25.35 -6.60
C TRP A 10 -13.60 26.42 -7.68
N ASN A 11 -12.37 26.82 -7.98
CA ASN A 11 -12.08 27.60 -9.18
C ASN A 11 -11.92 26.69 -10.41
N PRO A 12 -11.99 27.23 -11.65
CA PRO A 12 -11.91 26.42 -12.86
C PRO A 12 -10.63 25.57 -12.98
N PHE A 13 -9.51 26.06 -12.44
CA PHE A 13 -8.25 25.31 -12.41
C PHE A 13 -8.37 24.06 -11.52
N LYS A 14 -8.87 24.25 -10.31
CA LYS A 14 -9.06 23.20 -9.31
C LYS A 14 -10.01 22.15 -9.88
N THR A 15 -11.14 22.56 -10.46
CA THR A 15 -12.12 21.62 -11.06
C THR A 15 -11.50 20.78 -12.17
N LYS A 16 -10.73 21.39 -13.09
CA LYS A 16 -10.03 20.66 -14.16
C LYS A 16 -9.03 19.66 -13.59
N TYR A 17 -8.27 20.07 -12.59
CA TYR A 17 -7.31 19.22 -11.91
C TYR A 17 -7.98 17.97 -11.31
N ASP A 18 -9.11 18.15 -10.61
CA ASP A 18 -9.84 17.04 -9.99
C ASP A 18 -10.44 16.07 -11.01
N VAL A 19 -11.00 16.59 -12.10
CA VAL A 19 -11.51 15.75 -13.20
C VAL A 19 -10.39 14.94 -13.84
N ILE A 20 -9.24 15.56 -14.12
CA ILE A 20 -8.07 14.85 -14.70
C ILE A 20 -7.57 13.77 -13.74
N PHE A 21 -7.47 14.08 -12.44
CA PHE A 21 -7.02 13.12 -11.44
C PHE A 21 -8.02 11.96 -11.26
N ALA A 22 -9.31 12.24 -11.20
CA ALA A 22 -10.35 11.20 -11.15
C ALA A 22 -10.30 10.30 -12.40
N LEU A 23 -10.13 10.89 -13.58
CA LEU A 23 -9.97 10.15 -14.83
C LEU A 23 -8.70 9.28 -14.80
N PHE A 24 -7.59 9.78 -14.29
CA PHE A 24 -6.36 9.02 -14.11
C PHE A 24 -6.56 7.78 -13.23
N VAL A 25 -7.23 7.94 -12.08
CA VAL A 25 -7.54 6.83 -11.18
C VAL A 25 -8.45 5.79 -11.86
N VAL A 26 -9.53 6.23 -12.50
CA VAL A 26 -10.47 5.33 -13.19
C VAL A 26 -9.80 4.58 -14.33
N LEU A 27 -9.02 5.27 -15.18
CA LEU A 27 -8.32 4.63 -16.29
C LEU A 27 -7.26 3.65 -15.80
N TYR A 28 -6.53 3.98 -14.73
CA TYR A 28 -5.54 3.07 -14.16
C TYR A 28 -6.20 1.78 -13.64
N LEU A 29 -7.25 1.93 -12.82
CA LEU A 29 -7.93 0.77 -12.22
C LEU A 29 -8.60 -0.09 -13.29
N THR A 30 -9.36 0.51 -14.20
CA THR A 30 -10.04 -0.24 -15.28
C THR A 30 -9.05 -0.90 -16.23
N GLY A 31 -7.95 -0.22 -16.59
CA GLY A 31 -6.88 -0.79 -17.41
C GLY A 31 -6.19 -1.97 -16.72
N PHE A 32 -5.82 -1.81 -15.45
CA PHE A 32 -5.17 -2.87 -14.67
C PHE A 32 -6.06 -4.09 -14.50
N ILE A 33 -7.33 -3.88 -14.13
CA ILE A 33 -8.31 -4.96 -13.97
C ILE A 33 -8.52 -5.68 -15.30
N SER A 34 -8.76 -4.94 -16.40
CA SER A 34 -9.04 -5.54 -17.71
C SER A 34 -7.86 -6.36 -18.23
N ILE A 35 -6.64 -5.82 -18.15
CA ILE A 35 -5.42 -6.53 -18.59
C ILE A 35 -5.17 -7.74 -17.70
N SER A 36 -5.33 -7.62 -16.38
CA SER A 36 -5.15 -8.74 -15.45
C SER A 36 -6.17 -9.86 -15.68
N MET A 37 -7.44 -9.53 -15.91
CA MET A 37 -8.49 -10.52 -16.21
C MET A 37 -8.26 -11.18 -17.57
N TYR A 38 -7.74 -10.45 -18.56
CA TYR A 38 -7.38 -11.00 -19.86
C TYR A 38 -6.19 -11.97 -19.77
N LEU A 39 -5.11 -11.57 -19.09
CA LEU A 39 -3.91 -12.40 -18.93
C LEU A 39 -4.13 -13.59 -17.98
N TYR A 40 -4.96 -13.41 -16.96
CA TYR A 40 -5.21 -14.39 -15.90
C TYR A 40 -6.69 -14.48 -15.55
N PRO A 41 -7.53 -15.09 -16.41
CA PRO A 41 -8.97 -15.21 -16.19
C PRO A 41 -9.33 -16.04 -14.94
N GLN A 42 -8.37 -16.78 -14.39
CA GLN A 42 -8.53 -17.61 -13.18
C GLN A 42 -8.24 -16.86 -11.87
N LEU A 43 -7.86 -15.58 -11.95
CA LEU A 43 -7.70 -14.75 -10.76
C LEU A 43 -9.05 -14.41 -10.17
N ILE A 44 -9.17 -14.62 -8.86
CA ILE A 44 -10.30 -14.11 -8.10
C ILE A 44 -10.27 -12.58 -8.08
N ILE A 45 -11.47 -11.97 -8.08
CA ILE A 45 -11.63 -10.52 -8.16
C ILE A 45 -10.95 -9.79 -7.00
N ASP A 46 -10.98 -10.36 -5.79
CA ASP A 46 -10.34 -9.79 -4.60
C ASP A 46 -8.84 -9.58 -4.78
N THR A 47 -8.14 -10.55 -5.37
CA THR A 47 -6.71 -10.46 -5.65
C THR A 47 -6.42 -9.33 -6.64
N ILE A 48 -7.26 -9.16 -7.67
CA ILE A 48 -7.12 -8.09 -8.66
C ILE A 48 -7.35 -6.72 -8.01
N ILE A 49 -8.37 -6.58 -7.15
CA ILE A 49 -8.65 -5.35 -6.40
C ILE A 49 -7.46 -5.01 -5.48
N ILE A 50 -7.00 -5.96 -4.67
CA ILE A 50 -5.87 -5.74 -3.74
C ILE A 50 -4.62 -5.28 -4.50
N ARG A 51 -4.31 -5.90 -5.65
CA ARG A 51 -3.15 -5.54 -6.49
C ARG A 51 -3.30 -4.17 -7.12
N SER A 52 -4.40 -3.94 -7.85
CA SER A 52 -4.64 -2.68 -8.59
C SER A 52 -4.64 -1.44 -7.69
N PHE A 53 -5.28 -1.51 -6.53
CA PHE A 53 -5.29 -0.39 -5.57
C PHE A 53 -3.92 -0.22 -4.90
N GLY A 54 -3.22 -1.31 -4.60
CA GLY A 54 -1.87 -1.27 -4.02
C GLY A 54 -0.85 -0.63 -4.95
N THR A 55 -0.83 -1.02 -6.23
CA THR A 55 0.11 -0.47 -7.22
C THR A 55 -0.21 0.98 -7.57
N LEU A 56 -1.50 1.35 -7.65
CA LEU A 56 -1.92 2.73 -7.84
C LEU A 56 -1.50 3.62 -6.66
N ALA A 57 -1.69 3.15 -5.42
CA ALA A 57 -1.31 3.89 -4.23
C ALA A 57 0.20 4.19 -4.20
N ILE A 58 1.03 3.20 -4.53
CA ILE A 58 2.50 3.38 -4.63
C ILE A 58 2.84 4.39 -5.71
N LEU A 59 2.23 4.30 -6.89
CA LEU A 59 2.46 5.25 -7.98
C LEU A 59 2.12 6.69 -7.56
N ILE A 60 0.95 6.90 -6.97
CA ILE A 60 0.53 8.22 -6.50
C ILE A 60 1.44 8.72 -5.37
N LEU A 61 1.87 7.85 -4.45
CA LEU A 61 2.81 8.21 -3.38
C LEU A 61 4.14 8.71 -3.94
N HIS A 62 4.70 8.06 -4.96
CA HIS A 62 5.91 8.55 -5.64
C HIS A 62 5.68 9.91 -6.30
N ILE A 63 4.54 10.10 -6.98
CA ILE A 63 4.18 11.39 -7.56
C ILE A 63 4.11 12.48 -6.47
N ILE A 64 3.44 12.20 -5.35
CA ILE A 64 3.33 13.14 -4.21
C ILE A 64 4.70 13.55 -3.68
N LEU A 65 5.59 12.58 -3.46
CA LEU A 65 6.94 12.83 -2.93
C LEU A 65 7.84 13.54 -3.94
N ALA A 66 7.59 13.42 -5.24
CA ALA A 66 8.34 14.11 -6.28
C ALA A 66 7.95 15.60 -6.44
N ILE A 67 6.68 15.96 -6.22
CA ILE A 67 6.16 17.32 -6.50
C ILE A 67 6.93 18.41 -5.75
N GLY A 68 7.26 18.18 -4.47
CA GLY A 68 7.98 19.14 -3.63
C GLY A 68 9.37 19.49 -4.18
N PRO A 69 10.28 18.50 -4.29
CA PRO A 69 11.59 18.69 -4.91
C PRO A 69 11.53 19.24 -6.34
N LEU A 70 10.61 18.76 -7.18
CA LEU A 70 10.46 19.26 -8.55
C LEU A 70 10.13 20.76 -8.57
N SER A 71 9.26 21.23 -7.67
CA SER A 71 8.89 22.65 -7.57
C SER A 71 10.05 23.54 -7.12
N ARG A 72 10.99 23.00 -6.31
CA ARG A 72 12.22 23.70 -5.91
C ARG A 72 13.25 23.75 -7.03
N ILE A 73 13.37 22.67 -7.80
CA ILE A 73 14.29 22.59 -8.94
C ILE A 73 13.80 23.49 -10.07
N ASN A 74 12.50 23.43 -10.38
CA ASN A 74 11.85 24.20 -11.44
C ASN A 74 10.48 24.73 -10.97
N LYS A 75 10.34 26.06 -10.95
CA LYS A 75 9.11 26.75 -10.52
C LYS A 75 7.89 26.38 -11.37
N SER A 76 8.05 25.88 -12.60
CA SER A 76 6.94 25.47 -13.46
C SER A 76 6.04 24.38 -12.85
N PHE A 77 6.49 23.67 -11.81
CA PHE A 77 5.70 22.66 -11.08
C PHE A 77 4.85 23.22 -9.92
N LEU A 78 4.95 24.52 -9.60
CA LEU A 78 4.14 25.16 -8.55
C LEU A 78 2.62 24.94 -8.67
N PRO A 79 2.01 24.90 -9.87
CA PRO A 79 0.60 24.56 -10.02
C PRO A 79 0.21 23.19 -9.47
N ILE A 80 1.12 22.22 -9.54
CA ILE A 80 0.90 20.87 -9.02
C ILE A 80 1.08 20.85 -7.50
N LEU A 81 2.05 21.63 -6.98
CA LEU A 81 2.33 21.74 -5.54
C LEU A 81 1.10 22.18 -4.74
N TYR A 82 0.31 23.10 -5.27
CA TYR A 82 -0.93 23.57 -4.64
C TYR A 82 -1.91 22.43 -4.33
N ASN A 83 -1.96 21.41 -5.19
CA ASN A 83 -2.88 20.28 -5.05
C ASN A 83 -2.30 19.07 -4.31
N ARG A 84 -1.05 19.14 -3.81
CA ARG A 84 -0.37 17.99 -3.18
C ARG A 84 -1.13 17.39 -2.01
N ARG A 85 -1.82 18.22 -1.21
CA ARG A 85 -2.59 17.78 -0.03
C ARG A 85 -3.81 16.97 -0.46
N HIS A 86 -4.48 17.40 -1.51
CA HIS A 86 -5.60 16.67 -2.09
C HIS A 86 -5.16 15.29 -2.58
N LEU A 87 -4.04 15.21 -3.32
CA LEU A 87 -3.46 13.92 -3.73
C LEU A 87 -3.16 13.01 -2.54
N GLY A 88 -2.58 13.55 -1.47
CA GLY A 88 -2.27 12.79 -0.26
C GLY A 88 -3.50 12.13 0.36
N VAL A 89 -4.60 12.88 0.51
CA VAL A 89 -5.86 12.36 1.05
C VAL A 89 -6.50 11.35 0.09
N SER A 90 -6.52 11.65 -1.22
CA SER A 90 -7.05 10.70 -2.21
C SER A 90 -6.25 9.40 -2.26
N MET A 91 -4.92 9.47 -2.19
CA MET A 91 -4.04 8.29 -2.10
C MET A 91 -4.33 7.49 -0.84
N PHE A 92 -4.56 8.15 0.30
CA PHE A 92 -4.97 7.49 1.53
C PHE A 92 -6.30 6.74 1.39
N LEU A 93 -7.29 7.30 0.69
CA LEU A 93 -8.56 6.61 0.41
C LEU A 93 -8.35 5.39 -0.50
N ILE A 94 -7.50 5.52 -1.53
CA ILE A 94 -7.14 4.42 -2.45
C ILE A 94 -6.44 3.29 -1.67
N VAL A 95 -5.42 3.61 -0.86
CA VAL A 95 -4.69 2.59 -0.09
C VAL A 95 -5.55 1.99 1.03
N SER A 96 -6.58 2.71 1.51
CA SER A 96 -7.56 2.16 2.47
C SER A 96 -8.34 0.99 1.88
N VAL A 97 -8.69 1.04 0.59
CA VAL A 97 -9.32 -0.10 -0.10
C VAL A 97 -8.37 -1.29 -0.11
N HIS A 98 -7.10 -1.08 -0.49
CA HIS A 98 -6.07 -2.13 -0.44
C HIS A 98 -5.91 -2.72 0.97
N ALA A 99 -5.81 -1.88 2.00
CA ALA A 99 -5.61 -2.31 3.39
C ALA A 99 -6.80 -3.10 3.93
N VAL A 100 -8.02 -2.60 3.75
CA VAL A 100 -9.26 -3.24 4.24
C VAL A 100 -9.49 -4.58 3.54
N TYR A 101 -9.39 -4.63 2.21
CA TYR A 101 -9.54 -5.88 1.47
C TYR A 101 -8.46 -6.89 1.87
N SER A 102 -7.21 -6.45 2.02
CA SER A 102 -6.13 -7.35 2.46
C SER A 102 -6.38 -7.93 3.85
N ILE A 103 -6.81 -7.12 4.82
CA ILE A 103 -7.10 -7.60 6.18
C ILE A 103 -8.28 -8.59 6.17
N ILE A 104 -9.37 -8.24 5.51
CA ILE A 104 -10.57 -9.10 5.44
C ILE A 104 -10.25 -10.41 4.73
N PHE A 105 -9.58 -10.34 3.58
CA PHE A 105 -9.30 -11.52 2.76
C PHE A 105 -8.31 -12.48 3.44
N PHE A 106 -7.13 -11.98 3.84
CA PHE A 106 -6.06 -12.83 4.40
C PHE A 106 -6.27 -13.18 5.88
N HIS A 107 -6.87 -12.28 6.68
CA HIS A 107 -6.98 -12.46 8.14
C HIS A 107 -8.42 -12.57 8.65
N GLY A 108 -9.42 -12.22 7.85
CA GLY A 108 -10.84 -12.32 8.20
C GLY A 108 -11.43 -13.72 8.12
N TYR A 109 -12.70 -13.82 8.54
CA TYR A 109 -13.54 -15.02 8.49
C TYR A 109 -12.97 -16.25 9.21
N GLY A 110 -12.06 -16.08 10.17
CA GLY A 110 -11.47 -17.16 10.97
C GLY A 110 -11.84 -17.08 12.45
N VAL A 111 -11.20 -17.94 13.25
CA VAL A 111 -11.48 -18.08 14.70
C VAL A 111 -11.12 -16.81 15.48
N ASN A 112 -9.99 -16.19 15.16
CA ASN A 112 -9.52 -15.00 15.88
C ASN A 112 -9.95 -13.71 15.18
N ASN A 113 -9.94 -12.62 15.93
CA ASN A 113 -10.08 -11.28 15.36
C ASN A 113 -9.01 -11.04 14.25
N PRO A 114 -9.36 -10.39 13.12
CA PRO A 114 -8.43 -10.20 12.00
C PRO A 114 -7.16 -9.41 12.37
N LEU A 115 -7.29 -8.38 13.21
CA LEU A 115 -6.15 -7.57 13.65
C LEU A 115 -5.27 -8.37 14.61
N TYR A 116 -5.85 -9.09 15.56
CA TYR A 116 -5.06 -10.01 16.40
C TYR A 116 -4.28 -11.00 15.53
N ASN A 117 -4.95 -11.58 14.54
CA ASN A 117 -4.34 -12.56 13.67
C ASN A 117 -3.21 -11.99 12.79
N LEU A 118 -3.31 -10.74 12.36
CA LEU A 118 -2.26 -10.04 11.63
C LEU A 118 -0.90 -10.09 12.37
N PHE A 119 -0.92 -9.97 13.70
CA PHE A 119 0.29 -9.95 14.52
C PHE A 119 0.73 -11.33 15.02
N THR A 120 -0.19 -12.30 15.12
CA THR A 120 0.10 -13.61 15.76
C THR A 120 0.22 -14.78 14.79
N ALA A 121 -0.29 -14.68 13.56
CA ALA A 121 -0.24 -15.81 12.62
C ALA A 121 1.19 -16.09 12.12
N ASN A 122 1.96 -15.03 11.87
CA ASN A 122 3.35 -15.16 11.47
C ASN A 122 4.26 -14.30 12.34
N THR A 123 5.10 -14.94 13.14
CA THR A 123 5.98 -14.30 14.11
C THR A 123 7.47 -14.43 13.75
N HIS A 124 7.78 -14.72 12.47
CA HIS A 124 9.15 -14.87 11.98
C HIS A 124 9.87 -13.52 11.75
N TYR A 125 9.95 -12.69 12.79
CA TYR A 125 10.59 -11.37 12.73
C TYR A 125 12.10 -11.44 12.48
N GLU A 126 12.73 -12.57 12.81
CA GLU A 126 14.17 -12.79 12.64
C GLU A 126 14.55 -13.29 11.22
N SER A 127 13.57 -13.54 10.35
CA SER A 127 13.83 -14.07 9.00
C SER A 127 13.47 -13.06 7.94
N LEU A 128 14.42 -12.68 7.08
CA LEU A 128 14.13 -11.80 5.93
C LEU A 128 13.13 -12.45 4.95
N THR A 129 13.26 -13.75 4.74
CA THR A 129 12.48 -14.49 3.75
C THR A 129 11.12 -14.95 4.26
N PHE A 130 10.86 -14.89 5.57
CA PHE A 130 9.57 -15.19 6.20
C PHE A 130 9.02 -14.01 7.02
N PHE A 131 9.66 -12.84 6.92
CA PHE A 131 9.28 -11.66 7.67
C PHE A 131 7.80 -11.35 7.43
N PRO A 132 7.00 -11.10 8.48
CA PRO A 132 5.57 -10.75 8.36
C PRO A 132 5.40 -9.32 7.80
N PHE A 133 5.66 -9.16 6.50
CA PHE A 133 5.71 -7.86 5.82
C PHE A 133 4.37 -7.10 5.87
N GLN A 134 3.25 -7.78 6.12
CA GLN A 134 1.93 -7.14 6.29
C GLN A 134 1.92 -6.16 7.47
N ILE A 135 2.70 -6.43 8.53
CA ILE A 135 2.79 -5.55 9.71
C ILE A 135 3.43 -4.20 9.36
N LEU A 136 4.40 -4.19 8.43
CA LEU A 136 5.00 -2.95 7.93
C LEU A 136 3.96 -2.10 7.18
N GLY A 137 3.15 -2.75 6.34
CA GLY A 137 2.04 -2.11 5.64
C GLY A 137 1.00 -1.53 6.60
N PHE A 138 0.70 -2.24 7.70
CA PHE A 138 -0.21 -1.77 8.74
C PHE A 138 0.31 -0.51 9.46
N PHE A 139 1.58 -0.49 9.90
CA PHE A 139 2.14 0.70 10.55
C PHE A 139 2.31 1.86 9.57
N ALA A 140 2.69 1.60 8.32
CA ALA A 140 2.68 2.63 7.28
C ALA A 140 1.28 3.22 7.07
N TYR A 141 0.26 2.37 7.03
CA TYR A 141 -1.14 2.79 6.92
C TYR A 141 -1.57 3.69 8.09
N LEU A 142 -1.23 3.33 9.34
CA LEU A 142 -1.54 4.17 10.51
C LEU A 142 -0.89 5.55 10.41
N ILE A 143 0.36 5.63 9.96
CA ILE A 143 1.05 6.91 9.77
C ILE A 143 0.33 7.74 8.69
N LEU A 144 0.03 7.13 7.54
CA LEU A 144 -0.69 7.80 6.45
C LEU A 144 -2.11 8.24 6.87
N MET A 145 -2.77 7.45 7.71
CA MET A 145 -4.09 7.76 8.29
C MET A 145 -4.02 9.00 9.19
N VAL A 146 -3.04 9.07 10.09
CA VAL A 146 -2.83 10.25 10.94
C VAL A 146 -2.57 11.47 10.07
N MET A 147 -1.72 11.36 9.05
CA MET A 147 -1.45 12.46 8.12
C MET A 147 -2.68 12.90 7.34
N ALA A 148 -3.51 11.96 6.88
CA ALA A 148 -4.72 12.28 6.13
C ALA A 148 -5.77 12.97 7.01
N PHE A 149 -6.02 12.48 8.22
CA PHE A 149 -6.98 13.11 9.14
C PHE A 149 -6.54 14.49 9.61
N THR A 150 -5.26 14.64 9.97
CA THR A 150 -4.68 15.91 10.40
C THR A 150 -4.44 16.88 9.24
N SER A 151 -4.67 16.43 8.01
CA SER A 151 -4.66 17.35 6.88
C SER A 151 -5.81 18.34 6.98
N HIS A 152 -6.98 18.02 7.57
CA HIS A 152 -8.16 18.90 7.59
C HIS A 152 -7.92 20.26 8.28
N ASP A 153 -8.57 21.33 7.80
CA ASP A 153 -8.31 22.72 8.23
C ASP A 153 -8.62 22.95 9.72
N PHE A 154 -9.55 22.18 10.28
CA PHE A 154 -9.74 22.10 11.72
C PHE A 154 -8.41 21.82 12.43
N TRP A 155 -7.74 20.70 12.11
CA TRP A 155 -6.51 20.28 12.76
C TRP A 155 -5.35 21.23 12.50
N LEU A 156 -5.31 21.89 11.33
CA LEU A 156 -4.31 22.92 11.03
C LEU A 156 -4.38 24.10 12.00
N ASN A 157 -5.57 24.45 12.49
CA ASN A 157 -5.74 25.53 13.46
C ASN A 157 -5.42 25.12 14.90
N PHE A 158 -5.39 23.82 15.21
CA PHE A 158 -5.03 23.30 16.55
C PHE A 158 -3.56 22.91 16.67
N LEU A 159 -2.92 22.51 15.57
CA LEU A 159 -1.53 22.09 15.56
C LEU A 159 -0.62 23.29 15.33
N SER A 160 0.39 23.47 16.18
CA SER A 160 1.42 24.48 15.90
C SER A 160 2.19 24.14 14.61
N PRO A 161 2.75 25.14 13.90
CA PRO A 161 3.52 24.90 12.69
C PRO A 161 4.68 23.90 12.87
N LYS A 162 5.30 23.89 14.06
CA LYS A 162 6.38 22.94 14.42
C LYS A 162 5.87 21.50 14.49
N VAL A 163 4.76 21.27 15.19
CA VAL A 163 4.14 19.94 15.33
C VAL A 163 3.63 19.45 13.99
N TRP A 164 2.94 20.31 13.24
CA TRP A 164 2.47 19.99 11.90
C TRP A 164 3.61 19.57 10.97
N LYS A 165 4.73 20.32 11.00
CA LYS A 165 5.91 19.99 10.19
C LYS A 165 6.55 18.68 10.61
N ALA A 166 6.75 18.45 11.91
CA ALA A 166 7.31 17.19 12.42
C ALA A 166 6.46 15.98 11.99
N MET A 167 5.15 16.09 12.13
CA MET A 167 4.19 15.08 11.68
C MET A 167 4.18 14.91 10.15
N HIS A 168 4.51 15.94 9.36
CA HIS A 168 4.68 15.74 7.92
C HIS A 168 6.01 15.04 7.59
N MET A 169 7.04 15.18 8.42
CA MET A 169 8.33 14.52 8.19
C MET A 169 8.28 13.01 8.45
N ILE A 170 7.35 12.50 9.27
CA ILE A 170 7.18 11.05 9.47
C ILE A 170 6.72 10.32 8.18
N VAL A 171 6.31 11.06 7.13
CA VAL A 171 6.02 10.48 5.81
C VAL A 171 7.20 9.69 5.24
N TYR A 172 8.44 10.08 5.56
CA TYR A 172 9.62 9.36 5.10
C TYR A 172 9.79 8.02 5.82
N ILE A 173 9.35 7.93 7.09
CA ILE A 173 9.26 6.66 7.82
C ILE A 173 8.17 5.80 7.19
N ALA A 174 6.99 6.35 6.92
CA ALA A 174 5.92 5.63 6.22
C ALA A 174 6.39 5.13 4.85
N TYR A 175 7.07 5.95 4.07
CA TYR A 175 7.62 5.57 2.78
C TYR A 175 8.64 4.42 2.91
N GLY A 176 9.57 4.48 3.87
CA GLY A 176 10.50 3.38 4.15
C GLY A 176 9.78 2.08 4.49
N LEU A 177 8.74 2.14 5.33
CA LEU A 177 7.91 0.99 5.67
C LEU A 177 7.13 0.45 4.47
N VAL A 178 6.59 1.31 3.60
CA VAL A 178 5.92 0.90 2.34
C VAL A 178 6.91 0.23 1.39
N ILE A 179 8.09 0.81 1.18
CA ILE A 179 9.11 0.20 0.32
C ILE A 179 9.47 -1.19 0.84
N MET A 180 9.74 -1.33 2.14
CA MET A 180 10.06 -2.63 2.74
C MET A 180 8.88 -3.62 2.65
N HIS A 181 7.65 -3.17 2.89
CA HIS A 181 6.44 -3.96 2.72
C HIS A 181 6.34 -4.54 1.30
N VAL A 182 6.54 -3.72 0.28
CA VAL A 182 6.40 -4.11 -1.13
C VAL A 182 7.58 -4.96 -1.59
N VAL A 183 8.82 -4.59 -1.25
CA VAL A 183 10.02 -5.37 -1.60
C VAL A 183 9.93 -6.78 -1.02
N LEU A 184 9.55 -6.93 0.25
CA LEU A 184 9.36 -8.23 0.86
C LEU A 184 8.23 -9.01 0.19
N GLY A 185 7.13 -8.35 -0.18
CA GLY A 185 6.07 -8.98 -0.98
C GLY A 185 6.58 -9.50 -2.34
N ILE A 186 7.40 -8.71 -3.05
CA ILE A 186 8.01 -9.11 -4.31
C ILE A 186 8.94 -10.32 -4.09
N ILE A 187 9.85 -10.26 -3.12
CA ILE A 187 10.82 -11.34 -2.86
C ILE A 187 10.12 -12.62 -2.39
N GLN A 188 9.12 -12.52 -1.52
CA GLN A 188 8.47 -13.68 -0.92
C GLN A 188 7.43 -14.33 -1.85
N TYR A 189 6.94 -13.60 -2.85
CA TYR A 189 5.83 -14.06 -3.68
C TYR A 189 6.04 -13.92 -5.18
N GLU A 190 6.23 -12.71 -5.70
CA GLU A 190 6.28 -12.48 -7.15
C GLU A 190 7.60 -12.95 -7.77
N ASN A 191 8.69 -12.95 -6.98
CA ASN A 191 10.05 -13.31 -7.36
C ASN A 191 10.48 -12.71 -8.73
N SER A 192 10.05 -11.47 -8.98
CA SER A 192 10.19 -10.81 -10.28
C SER A 192 11.27 -9.73 -10.24
N PRO A 193 12.39 -9.90 -10.95
CA PRO A 193 13.45 -8.89 -10.99
C PRO A 193 12.99 -7.58 -11.63
N ILE A 194 11.99 -7.64 -12.53
CA ILE A 194 11.41 -6.46 -13.18
C ILE A 194 10.67 -5.60 -12.15
N LEU A 195 9.80 -6.22 -11.33
CA LEU A 195 9.07 -5.50 -10.29
C LEU A 195 10.01 -4.88 -9.25
N PHE A 196 11.05 -5.63 -8.84
CA PHE A 196 12.08 -5.11 -7.95
C PHE A 196 12.80 -3.91 -8.57
N SER A 197 13.23 -4.02 -9.83
CA SER A 197 13.94 -2.95 -10.55
C SER A 197 13.08 -1.69 -10.73
N LEU A 198 11.79 -1.84 -11.04
CA LEU A 198 10.86 -0.72 -11.14
C LEU A 198 10.71 0.03 -9.81
N LEU A 199 10.55 -0.72 -8.71
CA LEU A 199 10.43 -0.11 -7.38
C LEU A 199 11.73 0.58 -6.96
N PHE A 200 12.88 -0.05 -7.24
CA PHE A 200 14.19 0.52 -6.95
C PHE A 200 14.46 1.79 -7.77
N LEU A 201 14.10 1.80 -9.06
CA LEU A 201 14.16 3.00 -9.90
C LEU A 201 13.30 4.13 -9.33
N GLY A 202 12.09 3.81 -8.85
CA GLY A 202 11.23 4.78 -8.16
C GLY A 202 11.92 5.36 -6.92
N LEU A 203 12.48 4.50 -6.05
CA LEU A 203 13.21 4.91 -4.86
C LEU A 203 14.40 5.82 -5.18
N VAL A 204 15.28 5.41 -6.11
CA VAL A 204 16.45 6.18 -6.54
C VAL A 204 16.03 7.53 -7.12
N THR A 205 14.95 7.56 -7.90
CA THR A 205 14.40 8.81 -8.47
C THR A 205 14.00 9.77 -7.36
N ILE A 206 13.23 9.32 -6.37
CA ILE A 206 12.76 10.15 -5.26
C ILE A 206 13.93 10.64 -4.41
N LEU A 207 14.88 9.77 -4.08
CA LEU A 207 16.08 10.15 -3.31
C LEU A 207 16.91 11.17 -4.08
N SER A 208 17.16 10.95 -5.37
CA SER A 208 17.93 11.85 -6.22
C SER A 208 17.29 13.24 -6.29
N LEU A 209 15.97 13.30 -6.50
CA LEU A 209 15.24 14.57 -6.52
C LEU A 209 15.39 15.33 -5.19
N HIS A 210 15.26 14.65 -4.05
CA HIS A 210 15.43 15.28 -2.74
C HIS A 210 16.86 15.76 -2.50
N ILE A 211 17.87 14.98 -2.88
CA ILE A 211 19.29 15.35 -2.76
C ILE A 211 19.60 16.56 -3.65
N ILE A 212 19.19 16.55 -4.91
CA ILE A 212 19.42 17.67 -5.85
C ILE A 212 18.73 18.93 -5.35
N SER A 213 17.47 18.82 -4.92
CA SER A 213 16.71 19.92 -4.32
C SER A 213 17.43 20.46 -3.07
N GLY A 214 17.83 19.58 -2.14
CA GLY A 214 18.54 19.97 -0.93
C GLY A 214 19.89 20.64 -1.22
N TYR A 215 20.64 20.14 -2.18
CA TYR A 215 21.91 20.73 -2.60
C TYR A 215 21.74 22.12 -3.21
N LYS A 216 20.70 22.33 -4.04
CA LYS A 216 20.37 23.63 -4.62
C LYS A 216 20.06 24.66 -3.53
N GLU A 217 19.23 24.29 -2.55
CA GLU A 217 18.87 25.15 -1.41
C GLU A 217 20.09 25.44 -0.53
N TYR A 218 20.88 24.42 -0.21
CA TYR A 218 22.10 24.58 0.58
C TYR A 218 23.14 25.50 -0.10
N LYS A 219 23.32 25.39 -1.42
CA LYS A 219 24.21 26.27 -2.19
C LYS A 219 23.72 27.71 -2.17
N PHE A 220 22.40 27.92 -2.21
CA PHE A 220 21.79 29.25 -2.06
C PHE A 220 22.07 29.81 -0.66
N ASP A 221 21.87 29.01 0.39
CA ASP A 221 22.07 29.42 1.79
C ASP A 221 23.54 29.70 2.13
N LYS A 222 24.48 28.96 1.52
CA LYS A 222 25.92 29.19 1.72
C LYS A 222 26.51 30.33 0.89
N LYS A 223 25.74 30.96 0.00
CA LYS A 223 26.23 32.08 -0.80
C LYS A 223 26.60 33.23 0.16
N LYS A 224 27.90 33.53 0.30
CA LYS A 224 28.36 34.63 1.15
C LYS A 224 27.74 35.94 0.68
N SER A 225 27.10 36.64 1.61
CA SER A 225 26.66 38.02 1.44
C SER A 225 27.87 38.92 1.23
N ILE A 226 27.76 39.87 0.30
CA ILE A 226 28.77 40.90 0.09
C ILE A 226 28.41 42.06 1.01
N THR A 227 29.24 42.36 1.99
CA THR A 227 29.03 43.49 2.90
C THR A 227 29.82 44.70 2.47
N ASP A 228 29.25 45.89 2.60
CA ASP A 228 29.98 47.14 2.47
C ASP A 228 30.81 47.46 3.74
N HIS A 229 31.54 48.57 3.71
CA HIS A 229 32.40 49.04 4.81
C HIS A 229 31.60 49.46 6.06
N MET A 230 30.29 49.68 5.95
CA MET A 230 29.38 50.01 7.05
C MET A 230 28.60 48.79 7.55
N GLY A 231 28.89 47.59 7.03
CA GLY A 231 28.24 46.34 7.43
C GLY A 231 26.90 46.07 6.75
N TRP A 232 26.51 46.84 5.73
CA TRP A 232 25.29 46.60 4.97
C TRP A 232 25.49 45.51 3.93
N VAL A 233 24.50 44.65 3.74
CA VAL A 233 24.58 43.53 2.80
C VAL A 233 24.02 43.92 1.44
N TYR A 234 24.84 43.78 0.39
CA TYR A 234 24.41 43.96 -0.99
C TYR A 234 23.39 42.87 -1.41
N VAL A 235 22.31 43.31 -2.04
CA VAL A 235 21.23 42.44 -2.52
C VAL A 235 21.31 42.26 -4.03
N CYS A 236 21.03 43.32 -4.80
CA CYS A 236 21.00 43.38 -6.26
C CYS A 236 20.80 44.82 -6.73
N THR A 237 20.66 45.04 -8.04
CA THR A 237 20.12 46.30 -8.59
C THR A 237 18.58 46.26 -8.66
N PRO A 238 17.88 47.42 -8.68
CA PRO A 238 16.42 47.49 -8.85
C PRO A 238 15.89 46.81 -10.12
N ASN A 239 16.69 46.71 -11.18
CA ASN A 239 16.32 46.07 -12.44
C ASN A 239 16.41 44.55 -12.42
N GLU A 240 17.07 43.98 -11.40
CA GLU A 240 17.06 42.53 -11.16
C GLU A 240 15.82 42.04 -10.42
N ILE A 241 14.95 42.95 -9.95
CA ILE A 241 13.67 42.63 -9.32
C ILE A 241 12.56 43.06 -10.27
N ASP A 242 11.79 42.09 -10.76
CA ASP A 242 10.59 42.38 -11.53
C ASP A 242 9.52 43.01 -10.61
N GLU A 243 8.60 43.78 -11.19
CA GLU A 243 7.55 44.46 -10.43
C GLU A 243 6.67 43.45 -9.67
N ASN A 244 6.31 43.82 -8.44
CA ASN A 244 5.58 43.01 -7.46
C ASN A 244 6.29 41.71 -7.05
N CYS A 245 7.56 41.50 -7.42
CA CYS A 245 8.33 40.32 -7.06
C CYS A 245 9.31 40.60 -5.92
N ALA A 246 9.98 39.55 -5.47
CA ALA A 246 11.08 39.64 -4.53
C ALA A 246 12.40 39.07 -5.07
N LYS A 247 13.49 39.62 -4.56
CA LYS A 247 14.80 38.98 -4.54
C LYS A 247 15.09 38.47 -3.13
N MET A 248 15.61 37.25 -3.02
CA MET A 248 16.04 36.69 -1.75
C MET A 248 17.55 36.84 -1.57
N VAL A 249 17.97 37.15 -0.35
CA VAL A 249 19.37 37.15 0.10
C VAL A 249 19.47 36.39 1.42
N THR A 250 20.62 35.75 1.67
CA THR A 250 20.88 35.04 2.92
C THR A 250 21.84 35.84 3.78
N ILE A 251 21.48 36.07 5.04
CA ILE A 251 22.26 36.81 6.05
C ILE A 251 22.26 36.00 7.33
N ASP A 252 23.44 35.63 7.83
CA ASP A 252 23.62 34.86 9.07
C ASP A 252 22.78 33.57 9.16
N GLY A 253 22.54 32.93 8.01
CA GLY A 253 21.72 31.71 7.90
C GLY A 253 20.22 31.96 7.75
N GLU A 254 19.76 33.20 7.83
CA GLU A 254 18.37 33.59 7.62
C GLU A 254 18.16 34.12 6.19
N ARG A 255 17.03 33.75 5.58
CA ARG A 255 16.64 34.29 4.27
C ARG A 255 15.78 35.55 4.45
N ILE A 256 16.12 36.60 3.72
CA ILE A 256 15.39 37.87 3.68
C ILE A 256 14.86 38.06 2.27
N ALA A 257 13.59 38.48 2.16
CA ALA A 257 12.94 38.77 0.90
C ALA A 257 12.77 40.27 0.71
N VAL A 258 13.36 40.81 -0.36
CA VAL A 258 13.31 42.22 -0.75
C VAL A 258 12.33 42.37 -1.90
N PHE A 259 11.18 42.99 -1.65
CA PHE A 259 10.10 43.18 -2.63
C PHE A 259 10.20 44.53 -3.33
N LYS A 260 9.87 44.56 -4.61
CA LYS A 260 9.69 45.78 -5.42
C LYS A 260 8.22 45.97 -5.79
N TYR A 261 7.66 47.14 -5.56
CA TYR A 261 6.26 47.47 -5.88
C TYR A 261 6.01 48.98 -5.88
N GLY A 262 5.30 49.50 -6.88
CA GLY A 262 4.88 50.90 -6.94
C GLY A 262 6.02 51.90 -6.74
N ASN A 263 7.19 51.62 -7.34
CA ASN A 263 8.45 52.36 -7.15
C ASN A 263 8.97 52.40 -5.69
N LYS A 264 8.60 51.40 -4.89
CA LYS A 264 9.03 51.21 -3.51
C LYS A 264 9.72 49.86 -3.34
N LEU A 265 10.58 49.79 -2.32
CA LEU A 265 11.23 48.58 -1.86
C LEU A 265 10.93 48.35 -0.38
N SER A 266 10.67 47.10 -0.01
CA SER A 266 10.56 46.69 1.40
C SER A 266 11.18 45.32 1.61
N ALA A 267 11.74 45.09 2.79
CA ALA A 267 12.39 43.84 3.13
C ALA A 267 11.78 43.20 4.38
N VAL A 268 11.47 41.91 4.26
CA VAL A 268 10.88 41.11 5.35
C VAL A 268 11.60 39.78 5.50
N HIS A 269 11.45 39.16 6.66
CA HIS A 269 11.85 37.76 6.85
C HIS A 269 11.15 36.86 5.83
N ASN A 270 11.88 35.93 5.21
CA ASN A 270 11.37 35.15 4.08
C ASN A 270 10.42 34.01 4.49
N VAL A 271 10.24 33.73 5.78
CA VAL A 271 9.44 32.59 6.24
C VAL A 271 8.07 33.07 6.72
N CYS A 272 7.04 32.70 5.97
CA CYS A 272 5.64 32.96 6.32
C CYS A 272 5.28 32.32 7.67
N LYS A 273 4.79 33.11 8.63
CA LYS A 273 4.42 32.62 9.98
C LYS A 273 3.22 31.68 9.99
N HIS A 274 2.41 31.66 8.92
CA HIS A 274 1.27 30.74 8.81
C HIS A 274 1.73 29.27 8.73
N GLN A 275 2.55 28.90 7.72
CA GLN A 275 2.98 27.51 7.52
C GLN A 275 4.43 27.38 6.99
N ASN A 276 5.30 28.34 7.31
CA ASN A 276 6.71 28.39 6.90
C ASN A 276 6.94 28.41 5.37
N GLY A 277 6.01 28.97 4.61
CA GLY A 277 6.15 29.16 3.18
C GLY A 277 7.18 30.24 2.81
N PRO A 278 7.89 30.11 1.67
CA PRO A 278 8.89 31.07 1.21
C PRO A 278 8.22 32.32 0.62
N LEU A 279 8.21 33.43 1.35
CA LEU A 279 7.54 34.66 0.92
C LEU A 279 8.19 35.26 -0.34
N GLY A 280 9.51 35.16 -0.46
CA GLY A 280 10.27 35.65 -1.60
C GLY A 280 10.06 34.87 -2.91
N GLU A 281 9.29 33.77 -2.88
CA GLU A 281 8.75 33.12 -4.07
C GLU A 281 7.32 33.59 -4.40
N GLY A 282 6.74 34.43 -3.55
CA GLY A 282 5.43 35.06 -3.73
C GLY A 282 5.51 36.39 -4.48
N LYS A 283 4.41 37.14 -4.46
CA LYS A 283 4.31 38.49 -5.02
C LYS A 283 3.48 39.41 -4.16
N ILE A 284 3.55 40.69 -4.48
CA ILE A 284 2.58 41.67 -4.02
C ILE A 284 1.30 41.57 -4.86
N VAL A 285 0.19 41.30 -4.18
CA VAL A 285 -1.16 41.22 -4.74
C VAL A 285 -2.06 42.07 -3.86
N ASP A 286 -2.83 42.97 -4.47
CA ASP A 286 -3.70 43.92 -3.77
C ASP A 286 -2.95 44.69 -2.65
N GLY A 287 -1.70 45.06 -2.93
CA GLY A 287 -0.83 45.79 -2.00
C GLY A 287 -0.18 44.93 -0.89
N CYS A 288 -0.43 43.62 -0.85
CA CYS A 288 0.09 42.73 0.19
C CYS A 288 1.06 41.68 -0.35
N ILE A 289 2.15 41.43 0.37
CA ILE A 289 3.02 40.26 0.16
C ILE A 289 2.16 39.01 0.34
N THR A 290 2.00 38.25 -0.73
CA THR A 290 1.13 37.07 -0.78
C THR A 290 1.97 35.81 -0.89
N CYS A 291 1.90 34.97 0.15
CA CYS A 291 2.61 33.69 0.21
C CYS A 291 2.17 32.76 -0.93
N PRO A 292 3.09 32.16 -1.70
CA PRO A 292 2.75 31.36 -2.88
C PRO A 292 2.08 30.02 -2.54
N TRP A 293 2.10 29.59 -1.27
CA TRP A 293 1.51 28.32 -0.86
C TRP A 293 -0.01 28.39 -0.68
N HIS A 294 -0.48 29.28 0.20
CA HIS A 294 -1.89 29.37 0.61
C HIS A 294 -2.45 30.79 0.60
N GLY A 295 -1.69 31.77 0.12
CA GLY A 295 -2.20 33.13 -0.03
C GLY A 295 -2.26 33.96 1.21
N TYR A 296 -1.60 33.48 2.25
CA TYR A 296 -1.45 34.25 3.45
C TYR A 296 -0.71 35.55 3.15
N GLN A 297 -1.24 36.66 3.65
CA GLN A 297 -0.85 38.00 3.26
C GLN A 297 -0.16 38.76 4.40
N TYR A 298 0.77 39.65 4.03
CA TYR A 298 1.43 40.60 4.94
C TYR A 298 1.57 41.96 4.25
N LEU A 299 1.43 43.03 5.03
CA LEU A 299 1.76 44.38 4.58
C LEU A 299 3.29 44.51 4.39
N PRO A 300 3.79 44.94 3.21
CA PRO A 300 5.22 44.93 2.93
C PRO A 300 6.06 45.85 3.83
N ASP A 301 5.50 46.98 4.23
CA ASP A 301 6.11 48.04 5.05
C ASP A 301 6.13 47.72 6.55
N LYS A 302 5.20 46.88 7.03
CA LYS A 302 5.04 46.58 8.46
C LYS A 302 5.32 45.13 8.82
N GLY A 303 5.33 44.23 7.84
CA GLY A 303 5.40 42.79 8.07
C GLY A 303 4.18 42.23 8.83
N ARG A 304 3.10 43.00 9.02
CA ARG A 304 1.89 42.58 9.73
C ARG A 304 0.86 41.99 8.77
N ALA A 305 0.25 40.87 9.15
CA ALA A 305 -0.88 40.32 8.42
C ALA A 305 -2.09 41.27 8.45
N PRO A 306 -2.82 41.48 7.34
CA PRO A 306 -4.05 42.27 7.34
C PRO A 306 -5.08 41.73 8.33
N GLU A 307 -5.91 42.60 8.90
CA GLU A 307 -6.97 42.17 9.82
C GLU A 307 -7.93 41.16 9.16
N PRO A 308 -8.43 40.16 9.90
CA PRO A 308 -8.36 39.97 11.36
C PRO A 308 -7.12 39.17 11.85
N PHE A 309 -6.14 38.93 10.98
CA PHE A 309 -4.96 38.14 11.30
C PHE A 309 -3.95 38.91 12.16
N THR A 310 -3.11 38.18 12.90
CA THR A 310 -2.23 38.76 13.94
C THR A 310 -0.75 38.48 13.74
N GLU A 311 -0.41 37.67 12.73
CA GLU A 311 0.92 37.19 12.46
C GLU A 311 1.84 38.33 12.00
N LEU A 312 3.05 38.35 12.56
CA LEU A 312 4.03 39.42 12.36
C LEU A 312 5.33 38.86 11.80
N LEU A 313 5.92 39.57 10.86
CA LEU A 313 7.25 39.31 10.29
C LEU A 313 8.22 40.35 10.82
N ALA A 314 9.48 39.94 10.98
CA ALA A 314 10.57 40.89 11.12
C ALA A 314 10.75 41.67 9.81
N THR A 315 10.96 42.97 9.93
CA THR A 315 11.25 43.90 8.83
C THR A 315 12.71 44.32 8.86
N TYR A 316 13.22 44.74 7.71
CA TYR A 316 14.61 45.15 7.55
C TYR A 316 14.68 46.49 6.84
N GLU A 317 15.61 47.33 7.29
CA GLU A 317 15.90 48.60 6.65
C GLU A 317 16.65 48.37 5.34
N LEU A 318 16.30 49.16 4.33
CA LEU A 318 16.91 49.14 3.01
C LEU A 318 17.56 50.48 2.71
N LYS A 319 18.65 50.43 1.93
CA LYS A 319 19.35 51.61 1.45
C LYS A 319 19.65 51.46 -0.03
N LEU A 320 19.31 52.48 -0.81
CA LEU A 320 19.68 52.60 -2.21
C LEU A 320 20.89 53.54 -2.31
N ILE A 321 22.02 53.04 -2.82
CA ILE A 321 23.22 53.83 -3.07
C ILE A 321 23.57 53.73 -4.55
N GLY A 322 23.34 54.80 -5.30
CA GLY A 322 23.36 54.74 -6.76
C GLY A 322 22.32 53.75 -7.27
N ASP A 323 22.74 52.75 -8.04
CA ASP A 323 21.88 51.69 -8.57
C ASP A 323 21.95 50.37 -7.76
N LYS A 324 22.42 50.42 -6.52
CA LYS A 324 22.65 49.22 -5.69
C LYS A 324 21.76 49.23 -4.45
N ILE A 325 21.02 48.14 -4.25
CA ILE A 325 20.18 47.91 -3.08
C ILE A 325 21.00 47.18 -2.03
N TYR A 326 20.99 47.73 -0.82
CA TYR A 326 21.58 47.12 0.37
C TYR A 326 20.52 46.92 1.45
N VAL A 327 20.70 45.88 2.27
CA VAL A 327 19.84 45.58 3.42
C VAL A 327 20.66 45.60 4.70
N ASN A 328 20.08 46.16 5.76
CA ASN A 328 20.66 46.13 7.09
C ASN A 328 20.55 44.69 7.62
N PRO A 329 21.65 44.02 8.01
CA PRO A 329 21.57 42.65 8.51
C PRO A 329 20.80 42.53 9.83
N LYS A 330 20.65 43.62 10.59
CA LYS A 330 19.93 43.62 11.87
C LYS A 330 18.43 43.77 11.64
N ALA A 331 17.68 42.71 11.97
CA ALA A 331 16.23 42.71 11.96
C ALA A 331 15.64 43.67 13.01
N PHE A 332 14.56 44.37 12.65
CA PHE A 332 13.70 45.05 13.62
C PHE A 332 12.76 44.04 14.30
N PRO A 333 12.22 44.36 15.49
CA PRO A 333 11.20 43.55 16.12
C PRO A 333 10.02 43.25 15.18
N GLU A 334 9.41 42.07 15.31
CA GLU A 334 8.32 41.67 14.42
C GLU A 334 7.17 42.68 14.45
N GLY A 335 6.65 43.05 13.27
CA GLY A 335 5.56 44.03 13.13
C GLY A 335 6.01 45.50 13.15
N THR A 336 7.31 45.78 13.22
CA THR A 336 7.82 47.15 13.17
C THR A 336 7.61 47.75 11.78
N ALA A 337 6.94 48.91 11.73
CA ALA A 337 6.78 49.68 10.49
C ALA A 337 8.10 50.30 10.06
N ILE A 338 8.50 50.07 8.82
CA ILE A 338 9.68 50.65 8.18
C ILE A 338 9.20 51.37 6.91
N GLU A 339 9.57 52.64 6.78
CA GLU A 339 9.27 53.43 5.59
C GLU A 339 9.93 52.77 4.35
N PRO A 340 9.15 52.46 3.30
CA PRO A 340 9.70 51.84 2.10
C PRO A 340 10.72 52.73 1.39
N THR A 341 11.83 52.16 0.93
CA THR A 341 12.81 52.89 0.14
C THR A 341 12.26 53.16 -1.26
N THR A 342 12.24 54.42 -1.68
CA THR A 342 11.78 54.81 -3.03
C THR A 342 12.88 54.60 -4.06
N ILE A 343 12.52 54.07 -5.23
CA ILE A 343 13.39 53.97 -6.41
C ILE A 343 12.99 55.03 -7.46
N PRO A 344 13.93 55.55 -8.26
CA PRO A 344 13.61 56.41 -9.39
C PRO A 344 12.62 55.72 -10.33
N SER A 345 11.71 56.50 -10.93
CA SER A 345 10.73 55.97 -11.89
C SER A 345 11.44 55.47 -13.15
N GLU A 346 11.60 54.16 -13.28
CA GLU A 346 12.09 53.48 -14.47
C GLU A 346 10.98 52.61 -15.10
N GLU A 347 11.21 52.14 -16.34
CA GLU A 347 10.29 51.22 -17.02
C GLU A 347 9.99 49.98 -16.17
N THR A 348 8.73 49.85 -15.76
CA THR A 348 8.28 48.76 -14.91
C THR A 348 8.23 47.45 -15.70
N LYS A 349 9.22 46.58 -15.52
CA LYS A 349 9.14 45.20 -16.01
C LYS A 349 8.15 44.40 -15.16
N LEU A 350 6.91 44.30 -15.63
CA LEU A 350 5.88 43.46 -15.03
C LEU A 350 6.21 41.98 -15.25
N ASP A 351 6.32 41.22 -14.16
CA ASP A 351 6.35 39.77 -14.27
C ASP A 351 4.92 39.25 -14.54
N THR A 352 4.71 38.75 -15.76
CA THR A 352 3.44 38.16 -16.20
C THR A 352 3.29 36.69 -15.81
N ASP A 353 4.34 36.08 -15.26
CA ASP A 353 4.46 34.64 -14.99
C ASP A 353 4.40 34.30 -13.50
N PHE A 354 3.31 34.72 -12.84
CA PHE A 354 3.02 34.33 -11.47
C PHE A 354 1.77 33.51 -11.29
N PHE A 355 1.94 32.41 -10.56
CA PHE A 355 0.90 31.47 -10.28
C PHE A 355 0.45 31.55 -8.82
N ILE A 356 -0.85 31.74 -8.63
CA ILE A 356 -1.54 31.59 -7.36
C ILE A 356 -2.65 30.56 -7.52
N GLY A 357 -2.67 29.55 -6.63
CA GLY A 357 -3.59 28.43 -6.71
C GLY A 357 -5.08 28.77 -6.64
N TRP A 358 -5.47 29.76 -5.82
CA TRP A 358 -6.89 30.13 -5.66
C TRP A 358 -7.40 31.16 -6.69
N LEU A 359 -6.51 31.93 -7.35
CA LEU A 359 -6.86 32.91 -8.39
C LEU A 359 -7.26 32.25 -9.72
N GLY A 360 -7.00 30.95 -9.90
CA GLY A 360 -7.53 30.15 -10.99
C GLY A 360 -6.94 30.40 -12.39
N LYS A 361 -6.08 31.41 -12.56
CA LYS A 361 -5.38 31.71 -13.83
C LYS A 361 -3.96 31.15 -13.79
N ILE A 362 -3.67 30.16 -14.64
CA ILE A 362 -2.32 29.64 -14.86
C ILE A 362 -1.63 30.47 -15.95
N PRO A 363 -0.49 31.13 -15.67
CA PRO A 363 0.26 31.83 -16.71
C PRO A 363 0.77 30.88 -17.80
N ASN A 364 1.00 31.41 -19.00
CA ASN A 364 1.32 30.60 -20.18
C ASN A 364 2.64 29.81 -20.02
N SER A 365 3.62 30.37 -19.31
CA SER A 365 4.89 29.69 -18.98
C SER A 365 4.69 28.34 -18.29
N TYR A 366 3.83 28.28 -17.28
CA TYR A 366 3.54 27.05 -16.52
C TYR A 366 2.70 26.05 -17.33
N GLN A 367 1.82 26.53 -18.22
CA GLN A 367 0.96 25.66 -19.02
C GLN A 367 1.76 24.72 -19.93
N SER A 368 2.90 25.17 -20.46
CA SER A 368 3.78 24.34 -21.31
C SER A 368 4.23 23.07 -20.59
N THR A 369 4.64 23.20 -19.33
CA THR A 369 5.11 22.08 -18.49
C THR A 369 3.96 21.11 -18.21
N LEU A 370 2.77 21.63 -17.87
CA LEU A 370 1.59 20.80 -17.61
C LEU A 370 1.10 20.06 -18.87
N ARG A 371 1.16 20.69 -20.04
CA ARG A 371 0.75 20.10 -21.33
C ARG A 371 1.59 18.88 -21.73
N PHE A 372 2.86 18.83 -21.31
CA PHE A 372 3.71 17.66 -21.54
C PHE A 372 3.62 16.67 -20.39
N PHE A 373 3.77 17.16 -19.15
CA PHE A 373 3.90 16.31 -17.97
C PHE A 373 2.64 15.46 -17.70
N VAL A 374 1.44 16.05 -17.81
CA VAL A 374 0.20 15.33 -17.50
C VAL A 374 -0.01 14.15 -18.49
N PRO A 375 0.00 14.34 -19.82
CA PRO A 375 -0.08 13.20 -20.75
C PRO A 375 1.03 12.16 -20.58
N SER A 376 2.28 12.58 -20.28
CA SER A 376 3.37 11.64 -20.01
C SER A 376 3.06 10.73 -18.81
N LEU A 377 2.42 11.23 -17.76
CA LEU A 377 1.99 10.40 -16.62
C LEU A 377 0.96 9.34 -17.05
N PHE A 378 0.01 9.67 -17.92
CA PHE A 378 -0.94 8.69 -18.46
C PHE A 378 -0.22 7.61 -19.28
N ILE A 379 0.69 8.00 -20.17
CA ILE A 379 1.47 7.05 -21.00
C ILE A 379 2.32 6.12 -20.11
N ILE A 380 3.07 6.69 -19.16
CA ILE A 380 3.86 5.92 -18.19
C ILE A 380 2.97 4.98 -17.39
N SER A 381 1.79 5.42 -16.97
CA SER A 381 0.86 4.59 -16.22
C SER A 381 0.36 3.38 -17.03
N ILE A 382 0.07 3.56 -18.33
CA ILE A 382 -0.33 2.48 -19.22
C ILE A 382 0.81 1.48 -19.38
N LEU A 383 2.04 1.96 -19.61
CA LEU A 383 3.23 1.10 -19.68
C LEU A 383 3.45 0.32 -18.38
N LEU A 384 3.33 0.98 -17.22
CA LEU A 384 3.45 0.33 -15.93
C LEU A 384 2.38 -0.74 -15.72
N ILE A 385 1.12 -0.48 -16.10
CA ILE A 385 0.05 -1.50 -16.01
C ILE A 385 0.43 -2.74 -16.82
N VAL A 386 0.88 -2.56 -18.06
CA VAL A 386 1.28 -3.68 -18.93
C VAL A 386 2.47 -4.43 -18.33
N ILE A 387 3.53 -3.72 -17.93
CA ILE A 387 4.74 -4.34 -17.39
C ILE A 387 4.42 -5.08 -16.09
N ILE A 388 3.71 -4.45 -15.15
CA ILE A 388 3.36 -5.06 -13.86
C ILE A 388 2.51 -6.30 -14.09
N SER A 389 1.44 -6.20 -14.89
CA SER A 389 0.53 -7.33 -15.15
C SER A 389 1.25 -8.51 -15.82
N ASN A 390 2.21 -8.25 -16.71
CA ASN A 390 3.02 -9.32 -17.32
C ASN A 390 4.11 -9.88 -16.41
N SER A 391 4.54 -9.11 -15.41
CA SER A 391 5.65 -9.47 -14.50
C SER A 391 5.19 -10.14 -13.21
N THR A 392 3.88 -10.26 -12.96
CA THR A 392 3.35 -11.03 -11.84
C THR A 392 3.42 -12.53 -12.11
N ASN A 393 3.62 -13.32 -11.06
CA ASN A 393 3.67 -14.76 -11.17
C ASN A 393 2.39 -15.34 -11.77
N LYS A 394 2.57 -16.28 -12.71
CA LYS A 394 1.46 -17.05 -13.29
C LYS A 394 0.88 -17.94 -12.21
N ILE A 395 -0.39 -17.75 -11.94
CA ILE A 395 -1.10 -18.53 -10.93
C ILE A 395 -1.67 -19.78 -11.58
N ARG A 396 -1.44 -20.94 -10.95
CA ARG A 396 -1.90 -22.25 -11.47
C ARG A 396 -3.42 -22.30 -11.48
N PHE A 397 -3.97 -23.09 -12.42
CA PHE A 397 -5.40 -23.28 -12.56
C PHE A 397 -5.99 -23.92 -11.28
N SER A 398 -7.03 -23.32 -10.75
CA SER A 398 -7.93 -23.93 -9.76
C SER A 398 -9.35 -23.58 -10.13
N SER A 399 -10.25 -24.55 -10.07
CA SER A 399 -11.69 -24.34 -10.23
C SER A 399 -12.30 -24.19 -8.83
N TYR A 400 -12.81 -22.99 -8.57
CA TYR A 400 -13.79 -22.78 -7.51
C TYR A 400 -15.01 -22.14 -8.15
N ASP A 401 -16.04 -22.94 -8.38
CA ASP A 401 -17.27 -22.45 -9.00
C ASP A 401 -18.11 -21.74 -7.93
N TYR A 402 -17.97 -20.42 -7.87
CA TYR A 402 -18.71 -19.56 -6.94
C TYR A 402 -20.22 -19.68 -7.10
N TYR A 403 -20.71 -20.07 -8.29
CA TYR A 403 -22.11 -19.96 -8.69
C TYR A 403 -22.83 -21.31 -8.77
N LYS A 404 -22.11 -22.42 -8.97
CA LYS A 404 -22.71 -23.76 -9.11
C LYS A 404 -22.69 -24.53 -7.80
N THR A 405 -23.87 -24.67 -7.19
CA THR A 405 -24.10 -25.62 -6.10
C THR A 405 -24.47 -26.98 -6.68
N LEU A 406 -23.84 -28.04 -6.19
CA LEU A 406 -24.10 -29.41 -6.61
C LEU A 406 -24.65 -30.24 -5.44
N SER A 407 -25.40 -31.27 -5.79
CA SER A 407 -25.95 -32.25 -4.83
C SER A 407 -25.11 -33.53 -4.91
N PHE A 408 -24.62 -34.00 -3.77
CA PHE A 408 -23.83 -35.22 -3.67
C PHE A 408 -24.47 -36.19 -2.70
N GLU A 409 -24.42 -37.48 -3.04
CA GLU A 409 -24.91 -38.56 -2.19
C GLU A 409 -23.76 -39.47 -1.77
N GLY A 410 -23.70 -39.80 -0.49
CA GLY A 410 -22.58 -40.58 0.04
C GLY A 410 -22.70 -40.94 1.51
N GLU A 411 -21.71 -41.66 2.01
CA GLU A 411 -21.56 -41.96 3.43
C GLU A 411 -20.79 -40.83 4.12
N LEU A 412 -21.36 -40.31 5.21
CA LEU A 412 -20.80 -39.20 5.97
C LEU A 412 -19.87 -39.71 7.07
N LEU A 413 -18.63 -39.21 7.07
CA LEU A 413 -17.61 -39.52 8.08
C LEU A 413 -17.29 -38.28 8.92
N LEU A 414 -17.08 -38.47 10.23
CA LEU A 414 -16.63 -37.42 11.14
C LEU A 414 -15.13 -37.50 11.46
N LYS A 415 -14.57 -38.72 11.50
CA LYS A 415 -13.18 -38.96 11.94
C LYS A 415 -12.31 -39.49 10.79
N PRO A 416 -11.02 -39.11 10.73
CA PRO A 416 -10.36 -38.14 11.62
C PRO A 416 -10.76 -36.68 11.34
N PHE A 417 -11.27 -36.42 10.15
CA PHE A 417 -11.88 -35.15 9.74
C PHE A 417 -13.21 -35.41 9.06
N PRO A 418 -14.12 -34.42 9.02
CA PRO A 418 -15.35 -34.50 8.26
C PRO A 418 -15.13 -34.77 6.76
N MET A 419 -15.70 -35.85 6.24
CA MET A 419 -15.55 -36.24 4.83
C MET A 419 -16.83 -36.90 4.31
N LEU A 420 -17.06 -36.82 3.00
CA LEU A 420 -18.10 -37.56 2.30
C LEU A 420 -17.48 -38.62 1.40
N ARG A 421 -17.95 -39.87 1.52
CA ARG A 421 -17.60 -40.97 0.62
C ARG A 421 -18.65 -41.11 -0.46
N VAL A 422 -18.30 -40.74 -1.67
CA VAL A 422 -19.19 -40.71 -2.83
C VAL A 422 -18.85 -41.87 -3.75
N LEU A 423 -19.87 -42.52 -4.32
CA LEU A 423 -19.69 -43.50 -5.38
C LEU A 423 -19.68 -42.79 -6.73
N GLU A 424 -18.55 -42.88 -7.43
CA GLU A 424 -18.36 -42.30 -8.76
C GLU A 424 -18.07 -43.39 -9.79
N MET A 425 -18.12 -43.01 -11.07
CA MET A 425 -17.68 -43.85 -12.16
C MET A 425 -16.33 -43.35 -12.66
N ASP A 426 -15.34 -44.23 -12.75
CA ASP A 426 -14.05 -43.88 -13.35
C ASP A 426 -14.18 -43.67 -14.87
N LYS A 427 -13.08 -43.28 -15.53
CA LYS A 427 -13.05 -43.06 -16.99
C LYS A 427 -13.51 -44.28 -17.81
N ASN A 428 -13.40 -45.48 -17.24
CA ASN A 428 -13.76 -46.75 -17.85
C ASN A 428 -15.16 -47.23 -17.39
N ARG A 429 -15.93 -46.37 -16.71
CA ARG A 429 -17.26 -46.66 -16.13
C ARG A 429 -17.26 -47.72 -15.03
N ASN A 430 -16.12 -47.94 -14.36
CA ASN A 430 -16.10 -48.79 -13.18
C ASN A 430 -16.49 -47.99 -11.94
N PRO A 431 -17.29 -48.56 -11.03
CA PRO A 431 -17.63 -47.91 -9.77
C PRO A 431 -16.36 -47.74 -8.91
N LYS A 432 -16.15 -46.52 -8.41
CA LYS A 432 -15.04 -46.14 -7.55
C LYS A 432 -15.56 -45.27 -6.42
N VAL A 433 -15.22 -45.63 -5.18
CA VAL A 433 -15.51 -44.79 -4.02
C VAL A 433 -14.42 -43.72 -3.90
N VAL A 434 -14.84 -42.46 -3.80
CA VAL A 434 -13.97 -41.29 -3.66
C VAL A 434 -14.34 -40.55 -2.37
N LEU A 435 -13.31 -40.14 -1.64
CA LEU A 435 -13.41 -39.46 -0.36
C LEU A 435 -13.12 -37.97 -0.54
N TYR A 436 -14.11 -37.15 -0.19
CA TYR A 436 -14.07 -35.70 -0.32
C TYR A 436 -14.07 -35.02 1.06
N PRO A 437 -13.02 -34.25 1.40
CA PRO A 437 -13.01 -33.40 2.59
C PRO A 437 -14.16 -32.41 2.61
N LEU A 438 -14.82 -32.30 3.75
CA LEU A 438 -15.88 -31.32 3.97
C LEU A 438 -15.35 -30.13 4.78
N VAL A 439 -15.63 -28.93 4.30
CA VAL A 439 -15.34 -27.66 4.99
C VAL A 439 -16.60 -26.81 5.07
N ASN A 440 -16.68 -25.90 6.03
CA ASN A 440 -17.77 -24.91 6.09
C ASN A 440 -17.34 -23.62 5.39
N GLU A 441 -18.27 -22.70 5.16
CA GLU A 441 -17.98 -21.31 4.78
C GLU A 441 -17.00 -20.63 5.76
N GLY A 442 -16.20 -19.68 5.27
CA GLY A 442 -15.15 -19.02 6.07
C GLY A 442 -13.93 -19.92 6.32
N LYS A 443 -13.15 -19.69 7.36
CA LYS A 443 -11.92 -20.45 7.65
C LYS A 443 -12.18 -21.55 8.69
N PHE A 444 -13.24 -22.34 8.47
CA PHE A 444 -13.72 -23.35 9.41
C PHE A 444 -13.83 -24.75 8.78
N GLY A 445 -13.45 -25.77 9.54
CA GLY A 445 -13.74 -27.16 9.22
C GLY A 445 -15.24 -27.47 9.37
N ALA A 446 -15.70 -28.58 8.82
CA ALA A 446 -17.12 -28.98 8.91
C ALA A 446 -17.48 -29.75 10.19
N ASP A 447 -16.61 -29.77 11.20
CA ASP A 447 -16.76 -30.61 12.41
C ASP A 447 -18.07 -30.38 13.12
N GLN A 448 -18.36 -29.12 13.43
CA GLN A 448 -19.56 -28.75 14.16
C GLN A 448 -20.83 -29.12 13.36
N SER A 449 -20.84 -28.85 12.05
CA SER A 449 -21.98 -29.14 11.18
C SER A 449 -22.24 -30.64 11.08
N VAL A 450 -21.18 -31.43 10.84
CA VAL A 450 -21.28 -32.89 10.69
C VAL A 450 -21.58 -33.57 12.01
N GLN A 451 -20.95 -33.14 13.11
CA GLN A 451 -21.24 -33.67 14.45
C GLN A 451 -22.69 -33.36 14.87
N ALA A 452 -23.17 -32.14 14.65
CA ALA A 452 -24.55 -31.76 14.95
C ALA A 452 -25.56 -32.63 14.18
N PHE A 453 -25.29 -32.93 12.91
CA PHE A 453 -26.13 -33.81 12.11
C PHE A 453 -26.07 -35.27 12.61
N LEU A 454 -24.88 -35.83 12.76
CA LEU A 454 -24.70 -37.24 13.17
C LEU A 454 -25.24 -37.52 14.59
N SER A 455 -25.24 -36.52 15.48
CA SER A 455 -25.81 -36.65 16.83
C SER A 455 -27.30 -36.99 16.85
N GLN A 456 -28.02 -36.76 15.75
CA GLN A 456 -29.43 -37.14 15.57
C GLN A 456 -29.60 -38.66 15.33
N TYR A 457 -28.51 -39.37 15.01
CA TYR A 457 -28.50 -40.80 14.66
C TYR A 457 -27.43 -41.57 15.45
N PRO A 458 -27.44 -41.52 16.81
CA PRO A 458 -26.33 -42.02 17.64
C PRO A 458 -26.10 -43.54 17.55
N ASN A 459 -27.11 -44.30 17.14
CA ASN A 459 -27.06 -45.76 17.04
C ASN A 459 -26.61 -46.26 15.64
N GLU A 460 -26.49 -45.37 14.67
CA GLU A 460 -26.11 -45.74 13.31
C GLU A 460 -24.59 -45.69 13.12
N LYS A 461 -23.98 -46.85 12.88
CA LYS A 461 -22.55 -46.94 12.59
C LYS A 461 -22.16 -46.27 11.27
N ARG A 462 -23.09 -46.21 10.31
CA ARG A 462 -22.90 -45.66 8.97
C ARG A 462 -24.12 -44.82 8.62
N VAL A 463 -23.91 -43.54 8.35
CA VAL A 463 -24.99 -42.60 8.02
C VAL A 463 -24.80 -42.13 6.58
N PHE A 464 -25.82 -42.34 5.76
CA PHE A 464 -25.82 -41.93 4.35
C PHE A 464 -26.61 -40.64 4.20
N VAL A 465 -26.05 -39.71 3.44
CA VAL A 465 -26.58 -38.37 3.28
C VAL A 465 -26.58 -37.90 1.84
N GLN A 466 -27.49 -36.99 1.55
CA GLN A 466 -27.42 -36.07 0.43
C GLN A 466 -26.97 -34.71 0.98
N ILE A 467 -25.92 -34.12 0.40
CA ILE A 467 -25.42 -32.79 0.77
C ILE A 467 -25.49 -31.82 -0.40
N GLN A 468 -25.71 -30.55 -0.09
CA GLN A 468 -25.50 -29.43 -1.02
C GLN A 468 -24.17 -28.75 -0.72
N ALA A 469 -23.27 -28.78 -1.70
CA ALA A 469 -21.93 -28.25 -1.54
C ALA A 469 -21.39 -27.58 -2.82
N LYS A 470 -20.41 -26.70 -2.64
CA LYS A 470 -19.59 -26.15 -3.73
C LYS A 470 -18.30 -26.96 -3.85
N ILE A 471 -17.86 -27.21 -5.09
CA ILE A 471 -16.61 -27.91 -5.38
C ILE A 471 -15.45 -26.91 -5.33
N ILE A 472 -14.38 -27.29 -4.63
CA ILE A 472 -13.07 -26.64 -4.66
C ILE A 472 -12.08 -27.64 -5.24
N GLU A 473 -11.44 -27.34 -6.37
CA GLU A 473 -10.58 -28.29 -7.08
C GLU A 473 -9.28 -27.68 -7.60
N ARG A 474 -8.18 -28.42 -7.38
CA ARG A 474 -6.86 -28.17 -7.98
C ARG A 474 -6.10 -29.49 -8.13
N ASP A 475 -5.38 -29.65 -9.23
CA ASP A 475 -4.53 -30.81 -9.51
C ASP A 475 -5.24 -32.17 -9.33
N GLY A 476 -6.55 -32.23 -9.65
CA GLY A 476 -7.38 -33.43 -9.50
C GLY A 476 -7.76 -33.79 -8.06
N GLN A 477 -7.41 -32.95 -7.07
CA GLN A 477 -7.90 -33.05 -5.70
C GLN A 477 -9.08 -32.13 -5.49
N VAL A 478 -10.10 -32.65 -4.80
CA VAL A 478 -11.36 -31.95 -4.58
C VAL A 478 -11.67 -31.89 -3.09
N ALA A 479 -12.10 -30.72 -2.63
CA ALA A 479 -12.77 -30.50 -1.36
C ALA A 479 -14.18 -29.93 -1.60
N MET A 480 -15.08 -30.11 -0.64
CA MET A 480 -16.47 -29.65 -0.73
C MET A 480 -16.76 -28.64 0.38
N GLU A 481 -17.16 -27.43 -0.01
CA GLU A 481 -17.67 -26.43 0.92
C GLU A 481 -19.18 -26.61 1.14
N LEU A 482 -19.55 -26.95 2.38
CA LEU A 482 -20.94 -27.07 2.81
C LEU A 482 -21.61 -25.70 2.83
N MET A 483 -22.83 -25.63 2.30
CA MET A 483 -23.61 -24.41 2.29
C MET A 483 -24.15 -24.07 3.67
N ASN A 484 -24.09 -22.79 4.06
CA ASN A 484 -24.67 -22.31 5.31
C ASN A 484 -26.21 -22.11 5.19
N LYS A 485 -26.94 -23.21 4.95
CA LYS A 485 -28.40 -23.24 4.84
C LYS A 485 -28.98 -24.30 5.77
N LYS A 486 -30.19 -24.06 6.29
CA LYS A 486 -30.98 -25.10 6.99
C LYS A 486 -31.20 -26.28 6.03
N ASN A 487 -31.00 -27.51 6.51
CA ASN A 487 -31.16 -28.77 5.76
C ASN A 487 -30.17 -28.97 4.59
N ASN A 488 -28.95 -28.43 4.70
CA ASN A 488 -27.86 -28.68 3.74
C ASN A 488 -27.37 -30.13 3.73
N ILE A 489 -27.55 -30.87 4.83
CA ILE A 489 -27.31 -32.30 4.96
C ILE A 489 -28.66 -32.97 5.22
N LYS A 490 -29.04 -33.93 4.38
CA LYS A 490 -30.28 -34.71 4.50
C LYS A 490 -29.95 -36.18 4.55
N LYS A 491 -30.58 -36.92 5.46
CA LYS A 491 -30.41 -38.38 5.51
C LYS A 491 -31.06 -39.03 4.30
N ILE A 492 -30.38 -40.02 3.73
CA ILE A 492 -30.90 -40.88 2.67
C ILE A 492 -30.84 -42.35 3.09
N LYS A 493 -31.40 -43.23 2.25
CA LYS A 493 -31.36 -44.68 2.47
C LYS A 493 -29.91 -45.19 2.35
N PHE A 494 -29.64 -46.26 3.09
CA PHE A 494 -28.39 -47.00 3.00
C PHE A 494 -28.08 -47.42 1.55
N ASN A 495 -26.85 -47.17 1.10
CA ASN A 495 -26.38 -47.59 -0.22
C ASN A 495 -25.28 -48.66 -0.07
N ALA A 496 -25.63 -49.92 -0.35
CA ALA A 496 -24.74 -51.07 -0.22
C ALA A 496 -23.54 -51.02 -1.18
N SER A 497 -23.65 -50.27 -2.28
CA SER A 497 -22.59 -50.13 -3.30
C SER A 497 -21.38 -49.33 -2.78
N ILE A 498 -21.54 -48.55 -1.70
CA ILE A 498 -20.43 -47.92 -0.99
C ILE A 498 -19.91 -48.92 0.03
N THR A 499 -18.80 -49.58 -0.31
CA THR A 499 -18.15 -50.57 0.55
C THR A 499 -17.64 -49.94 1.86
N PRO A 500 -17.51 -50.70 2.96
CA PRO A 500 -16.92 -50.18 4.19
C PRO A 500 -15.53 -49.57 3.98
N LEU A 501 -15.16 -48.60 4.81
CA LEU A 501 -13.85 -47.94 4.74
C LEU A 501 -12.73 -48.96 4.97
N VAL A 502 -11.77 -49.04 4.05
CA VAL A 502 -10.63 -49.95 4.13
C VAL A 502 -9.35 -49.16 4.34
N PHE A 503 -8.54 -49.59 5.31
CA PHE A 503 -7.24 -49.03 5.59
C PHE A 503 -6.13 -49.91 5.02
N GLY A 504 -5.19 -49.31 4.30
CA GLY A 504 -3.98 -50.00 3.86
C GLY A 504 -3.04 -50.37 5.02
N LYS A 505 -1.99 -51.14 4.72
CA LYS A 505 -0.92 -51.39 5.70
C LYS A 505 -0.10 -50.10 5.91
N PRO A 506 0.19 -49.69 7.16
CA PRO A 506 1.01 -48.51 7.41
C PRO A 506 2.46 -48.77 7.00
N LYS A 507 3.11 -47.76 6.42
CA LYS A 507 4.52 -47.80 5.99
C LYS A 507 5.28 -46.60 6.55
N ASP A 508 6.39 -46.84 7.22
CA ASP A 508 7.28 -45.76 7.67
C ASP A 508 7.90 -45.04 6.46
N THR A 509 7.92 -43.72 6.49
CA THR A 509 8.37 -42.89 5.38
C THR A 509 8.94 -41.56 5.89
N ILE A 510 9.95 -41.05 5.19
CA ILE A 510 10.49 -39.70 5.37
C ILE A 510 10.28 -38.96 4.06
N MET A 511 9.70 -37.77 4.12
CA MET A 511 9.37 -36.97 2.95
C MET A 511 9.68 -35.50 3.19
N LYS A 512 10.05 -34.80 2.11
CA LYS A 512 10.21 -33.35 2.08
C LYS A 512 9.05 -32.71 1.36
N GLY A 513 8.59 -31.57 1.86
CA GLY A 513 7.38 -30.94 1.36
C GLY A 513 6.94 -29.74 2.20
N GLN A 514 5.65 -29.42 2.12
CA GLN A 514 5.05 -28.29 2.86
C GLN A 514 3.67 -28.67 3.41
N ILE A 515 3.31 -28.09 4.56
CA ILE A 515 1.95 -28.20 5.11
C ILE A 515 1.09 -27.09 4.50
N ILE A 516 -0.09 -27.47 4.02
CA ILE A 516 -1.09 -26.60 3.41
C ILE A 516 -2.47 -26.80 4.07
N ASP A 517 -3.36 -25.83 3.87
CA ASP A 517 -4.79 -26.03 4.07
C ASP A 517 -5.46 -26.33 2.72
N PRO A 518 -6.16 -27.47 2.56
CA PRO A 518 -6.79 -27.84 1.29
C PRO A 518 -7.88 -26.85 0.84
N LYS A 519 -8.49 -26.07 1.72
CA LYS A 519 -9.56 -25.14 1.32
C LYS A 519 -9.02 -24.01 0.45
N CYS A 520 -8.10 -23.23 0.99
CA CYS A 520 -7.52 -22.12 0.25
C CYS A 520 -6.55 -22.62 -0.82
N TYR A 521 -5.74 -23.64 -0.53
CA TYR A 521 -4.80 -24.19 -1.52
C TYR A 521 -5.53 -24.74 -2.74
N LEU A 522 -6.66 -25.43 -2.61
CA LEU A 522 -7.33 -26.01 -3.78
C LEU A 522 -8.10 -24.98 -4.60
N GLY A 523 -8.44 -23.78 -4.10
CA GLY A 523 -9.03 -22.76 -4.98
C GLY A 523 -9.88 -21.67 -4.36
N VAL A 524 -10.25 -21.75 -3.07
CA VAL A 524 -11.02 -20.66 -2.43
C VAL A 524 -10.21 -19.36 -2.38
N MET A 525 -8.88 -19.48 -2.37
CA MET A 525 -7.96 -18.35 -2.45
C MET A 525 -6.97 -18.59 -3.58
N ASN A 526 -6.80 -17.59 -4.44
CA ASN A 526 -5.86 -17.68 -5.55
C ASN A 526 -5.01 -16.42 -5.65
N PRO A 527 -3.71 -16.47 -5.28
CA PRO A 527 -2.91 -17.67 -4.96
C PRO A 527 -3.15 -18.24 -3.56
N GLY A 528 -3.30 -19.56 -3.45
CA GLY A 528 -3.50 -20.29 -2.18
C GLY A 528 -2.27 -21.05 -1.69
N GLU A 529 -1.07 -20.67 -2.12
CA GLU A 529 0.18 -21.37 -1.80
C GLU A 529 1.31 -20.42 -1.40
N GLY A 530 2.36 -21.00 -0.81
CA GLY A 530 3.56 -20.27 -0.43
C GLY A 530 3.41 -19.32 0.75
N LYS A 531 4.40 -18.45 0.90
CA LYS A 531 4.62 -17.66 2.13
C LYS A 531 3.56 -16.60 2.40
N PRO A 532 3.03 -15.84 1.41
CA PRO A 532 1.97 -14.87 1.68
C PRO A 532 0.66 -15.52 2.14
N HIS A 533 0.43 -16.78 1.75
CA HIS A 533 -0.74 -17.54 2.16
C HIS A 533 -0.60 -18.12 3.57
N ARG A 534 0.61 -18.18 4.14
CA ARG A 534 0.90 -18.78 5.46
C ARG A 534 -0.06 -18.32 6.56
N SER A 535 -0.26 -17.01 6.71
CA SER A 535 -1.14 -16.46 7.75
C SER A 535 -2.60 -16.85 7.56
N CYS A 536 -3.05 -16.98 6.31
CA CYS A 536 -4.39 -17.43 5.96
C CYS A 536 -4.55 -18.95 6.20
N ALA A 537 -3.57 -19.75 5.77
CA ALA A 537 -3.54 -21.20 5.99
C ALA A 537 -3.54 -21.57 7.49
N ILE A 538 -2.77 -20.85 8.30
CA ILE A 538 -2.75 -21.02 9.77
C ILE A 538 -4.14 -20.81 10.36
N ASN A 539 -4.87 -19.79 9.89
CA ASN A 539 -6.26 -19.57 10.32
C ASN A 539 -7.18 -20.71 9.92
N CYS A 540 -7.10 -21.18 8.68
CA CYS A 540 -7.91 -22.30 8.18
C CYS A 540 -7.69 -23.55 9.03
N ILE A 541 -6.42 -23.93 9.26
CA ILE A 541 -6.07 -25.11 10.05
C ILE A 541 -6.50 -24.91 11.52
N LYS A 542 -6.28 -23.73 12.11
CA LYS A 542 -6.74 -23.42 13.47
C LYS A 542 -8.27 -23.51 13.61
N GLY A 543 -9.01 -23.15 12.55
CA GLY A 543 -10.46 -23.30 12.48
C GLY A 543 -10.97 -24.70 12.22
N GLY A 544 -10.09 -25.72 12.24
CA GLY A 544 -10.47 -27.13 12.15
C GLY A 544 -10.42 -27.73 10.75
N ILE A 545 -10.07 -26.95 9.72
CA ILE A 545 -9.84 -27.48 8.37
C ILE A 545 -8.71 -28.51 8.42
N MET A 546 -8.87 -29.63 7.72
CA MET A 546 -7.89 -30.71 7.76
C MET A 546 -6.54 -30.23 7.20
N PRO A 547 -5.44 -30.36 7.93
CA PRO A 547 -4.12 -30.04 7.39
C PRO A 547 -3.68 -31.14 6.43
N ALA A 548 -3.14 -30.74 5.28
CA ALA A 548 -2.54 -31.65 4.33
C ALA A 548 -1.05 -31.34 4.15
N PHE A 549 -0.25 -32.36 3.91
CA PHE A 549 1.15 -32.25 3.55
C PHE A 549 1.29 -32.60 2.07
N ILE A 550 1.95 -31.71 1.32
CA ILE A 550 2.21 -31.90 -0.11
C ILE A 550 3.69 -32.18 -0.32
N THR A 551 3.96 -33.19 -1.15
CA THR A 551 5.32 -33.51 -1.64
C THR A 551 5.32 -33.37 -3.15
N GLU A 552 6.33 -32.71 -3.70
CA GLU A 552 6.49 -32.56 -5.15
C GLU A 552 7.61 -33.50 -5.62
N ASN A 553 7.24 -34.49 -6.45
CA ASN A 553 8.19 -35.31 -7.20
C ASN A 553 8.13 -34.91 -8.68
N SER A 554 9.14 -35.26 -9.46
CA SER A 554 9.29 -34.90 -10.90
C SER A 554 8.16 -35.37 -11.83
N GLN A 555 7.19 -36.16 -11.36
CA GLN A 555 6.07 -36.70 -12.16
C GLN A 555 4.67 -36.41 -11.59
N ALA A 556 4.51 -36.10 -10.29
CA ALA A 556 3.20 -35.84 -9.66
C ALA A 556 3.34 -35.23 -8.25
N LYS A 557 2.33 -34.46 -7.81
CA LYS A 557 2.15 -34.03 -6.42
C LYS A 557 1.39 -35.10 -5.63
N ASN A 558 1.91 -35.47 -4.46
CA ASN A 558 1.22 -36.36 -3.54
C ASN A 558 0.68 -35.59 -2.34
N TYR A 559 -0.50 -35.98 -1.86
CA TYR A 559 -1.22 -35.33 -0.77
C TYR A 559 -1.40 -36.30 0.39
N TYR A 560 -1.10 -35.82 1.60
CA TYR A 560 -1.19 -36.59 2.83
C TYR A 560 -1.97 -35.84 3.90
N ILE A 561 -3.05 -36.40 4.42
CA ILE A 561 -3.79 -35.83 5.55
C ILE A 561 -2.96 -36.06 6.84
N LEU A 562 -2.65 -34.99 7.56
CA LEU A 562 -1.86 -35.10 8.78
C LEU A 562 -2.75 -35.44 9.98
N ILE A 563 -2.33 -36.47 10.71
CA ILE A 563 -2.99 -36.94 11.94
C ILE A 563 -1.96 -37.36 12.98
N GLY A 564 -2.34 -37.29 14.25
CA GLY A 564 -1.49 -37.69 15.35
C GLY A 564 -1.33 -39.21 15.38
N ASN A 565 -0.23 -39.70 15.95
CA ASN A 565 -0.04 -41.14 16.17
C ASN A 565 -1.16 -41.79 17.02
N ASP A 566 -1.89 -40.99 17.80
CA ASP A 566 -3.06 -41.40 18.58
C ASP A 566 -4.38 -41.33 17.77
N GLY A 567 -4.31 -41.01 16.47
CA GLY A 567 -5.46 -40.82 15.59
C GLY A 567 -6.22 -39.50 15.80
N LYS A 568 -5.74 -38.61 16.69
CA LYS A 568 -6.36 -37.29 16.91
C LYS A 568 -5.85 -36.27 15.91
N LYS A 569 -6.57 -35.15 15.86
CA LYS A 569 -6.23 -34.00 15.02
C LYS A 569 -4.97 -33.31 15.54
N VAL A 570 -4.11 -32.90 14.61
CA VAL A 570 -2.84 -32.21 14.91
C VAL A 570 -2.89 -30.70 14.64
N ASN A 571 -4.04 -30.16 14.22
CA ASN A 571 -4.23 -28.78 13.74
C ASN A 571 -3.42 -27.73 14.52
N ASN A 572 -3.60 -27.65 15.84
CA ASN A 572 -2.90 -26.66 16.68
C ASN A 572 -1.40 -26.97 16.86
N ALA A 573 -1.03 -28.25 16.86
CA ALA A 573 0.32 -28.70 17.15
C ALA A 573 1.29 -28.44 15.99
N ILE A 574 0.81 -28.25 14.76
CA ILE A 574 1.63 -28.09 13.55
C ILE A 574 1.66 -26.65 13.00
N LEU A 575 0.94 -25.71 13.62
CA LEU A 575 0.81 -24.33 13.09
C LEU A 575 2.15 -23.64 12.87
N PHE A 576 3.18 -24.01 13.65
CA PHE A 576 4.52 -23.47 13.53
C PHE A 576 5.21 -23.81 12.20
N ALA A 577 4.79 -24.87 11.50
CA ALA A 577 5.43 -25.40 10.30
C ALA A 577 4.60 -25.20 9.00
N VAL A 578 3.49 -24.48 9.09
CA VAL A 578 2.59 -24.25 7.94
C VAL A 578 3.26 -23.39 6.87
N ALA A 579 3.11 -23.78 5.61
CA ALA A 579 3.68 -23.14 4.42
C ALA A 579 5.22 -22.95 4.47
N GLU A 580 5.92 -23.77 5.26
CA GLU A 580 7.38 -23.82 5.34
C GLU A 580 7.90 -25.11 4.68
N PRO A 581 9.08 -25.06 4.03
CA PRO A 581 9.76 -26.26 3.58
C PRO A 581 10.22 -27.09 4.79
N ILE A 582 9.70 -28.30 4.90
CA ILE A 582 9.97 -29.19 6.02
C ILE A 582 10.24 -30.60 5.54
N GLU A 583 10.88 -31.37 6.41
CA GLU A 583 10.97 -32.82 6.34
C GLU A 583 10.08 -33.41 7.43
N ILE A 584 9.19 -34.34 7.05
CA ILE A 584 8.32 -35.06 7.97
C ILE A 584 8.69 -36.54 7.96
N LYS A 585 8.90 -37.10 9.15
CA LYS A 585 9.01 -38.55 9.40
C LYS A 585 7.73 -39.08 10.03
N GLY A 586 7.10 -40.07 9.39
CA GLY A 586 5.86 -40.64 9.91
C GLY A 586 5.45 -41.95 9.23
N LYS A 587 4.26 -42.44 9.60
CA LYS A 587 3.66 -43.65 8.99
C LYS A 587 2.59 -43.25 8.00
N VAL A 588 2.72 -43.68 6.76
CA VAL A 588 1.74 -43.46 5.70
C VAL A 588 0.78 -44.64 5.64
N GLN A 589 -0.52 -44.35 5.60
CA GLN A 589 -1.58 -45.34 5.44
C GLN A 589 -2.58 -44.87 4.40
N LYS A 590 -2.87 -45.70 3.39
CA LYS A 590 -3.84 -45.35 2.34
C LYS A 590 -5.28 -45.46 2.86
N ILE A 591 -6.12 -44.47 2.51
CA ILE A 591 -7.56 -44.42 2.78
C ILE A 591 -8.30 -43.98 1.50
N ASP A 592 -9.00 -44.90 0.84
CA ASP A 592 -9.63 -44.67 -0.48
C ASP A 592 -8.66 -43.95 -1.47
N ASN A 593 -8.93 -42.71 -1.87
CA ASN A 593 -8.10 -41.87 -2.75
C ASN A 593 -7.09 -40.96 -2.02
N TRP A 594 -7.08 -40.91 -0.69
CA TRP A 594 -6.16 -40.12 0.12
C TRP A 594 -5.10 -41.00 0.80
N ASN A 595 -4.05 -40.35 1.30
CA ASN A 595 -3.09 -40.95 2.20
C ASN A 595 -3.16 -40.26 3.56
N LEU A 596 -3.22 -41.03 4.64
CA LEU A 596 -3.04 -40.53 5.99
C LEU A 596 -1.56 -40.58 6.34
N LEU A 597 -1.04 -39.53 6.97
CA LEU A 597 0.32 -39.47 7.50
C LEU A 597 0.25 -39.24 9.01
N TYR A 598 0.53 -40.32 9.74
CA TYR A 598 0.59 -40.33 11.20
C TYR A 598 1.92 -39.77 11.67
N ILE A 599 1.86 -38.75 12.53
CA ILE A 599 3.02 -38.00 13.02
C ILE A 599 2.95 -37.74 14.53
N ASP A 600 4.12 -37.54 15.12
CA ASP A 600 4.26 -36.77 16.37
C ASP A 600 4.64 -35.34 15.98
N ALA A 601 3.73 -34.38 16.11
CA ALA A 601 3.90 -33.03 15.58
C ALA A 601 5.20 -32.33 16.00
N LYS A 602 5.75 -32.62 17.19
CA LYS A 602 7.01 -31.99 17.65
C LYS A 602 8.25 -32.81 17.30
N ALA A 603 8.16 -34.14 17.34
CA ALA A 603 9.32 -35.01 17.10
C ALA A 603 9.52 -35.37 15.62
N SER A 604 8.44 -35.36 14.82
CA SER A 604 8.44 -35.80 13.42
C SER A 604 8.79 -34.71 12.42
N ILE A 605 8.69 -33.43 12.79
CA ILE A 605 8.82 -32.30 11.86
C ILE A 605 10.17 -31.62 12.03
N LYS A 606 10.96 -31.62 10.97
CA LYS A 606 12.22 -30.89 10.89
C LYS A 606 12.10 -29.78 9.85
N ARG A 607 12.32 -28.53 10.26
CA ARG A 607 12.41 -27.40 9.32
C ARG A 607 13.65 -27.56 8.45
N LEU A 608 13.48 -27.41 7.15
CA LEU A 608 14.60 -27.38 6.23
C LEU A 608 15.08 -25.93 6.16
N SER A 609 16.38 -25.71 6.36
CA SER A 609 17.03 -24.47 5.95
C SER A 609 16.76 -24.30 4.46
N TYR A 610 16.33 -23.12 4.02
CA TYR A 610 16.29 -22.83 2.59
C TYR A 610 17.70 -23.11 2.04
N PRO A 611 17.88 -23.96 1.02
CA PRO A 611 19.07 -23.81 0.21
C PRO A 611 19.00 -22.37 -0.30
N ILE A 612 20.05 -21.60 -0.05
CA ILE A 612 20.37 -20.49 -0.95
C ILE A 612 20.52 -21.20 -2.29
N ASP A 613 19.47 -21.19 -3.11
CA ASP A 613 19.45 -21.89 -4.37
C ASP A 613 20.71 -21.43 -5.11
N SER A 614 21.65 -22.35 -5.35
CA SER A 614 22.91 -22.06 -6.03
C SER A 614 22.72 -21.62 -7.49
N ASN A 615 21.46 -21.62 -7.95
CA ASN A 615 21.04 -21.08 -9.24
C ASN A 615 20.65 -19.59 -9.16
N TYR A 616 20.56 -18.97 -7.98
CA TYR A 616 20.43 -17.53 -7.82
C TYR A 616 21.82 -16.88 -7.73
N ASN A 617 22.49 -16.78 -8.87
CA ASN A 617 23.50 -15.74 -9.06
C ASN A 617 22.79 -14.37 -9.12
N CYS A 618 22.39 -13.86 -7.96
CA CYS A 618 22.08 -12.44 -7.82
C CYS A 618 23.42 -11.72 -7.71
N GLY A 619 24.04 -11.43 -8.85
CA GLY A 619 25.32 -10.71 -8.95
C GLY A 619 25.27 -9.24 -8.55
N LEU A 620 24.35 -8.85 -7.66
CA LEU A 620 24.10 -7.47 -7.24
C LEU A 620 24.69 -7.12 -5.86
N PHE A 621 25.29 -8.08 -5.14
CA PHE A 621 25.93 -7.85 -3.84
C PHE A 621 27.29 -8.54 -3.67
N GLN A 622 28.01 -8.80 -4.76
CA GLN A 622 29.43 -9.09 -4.70
C GLN A 622 30.19 -7.93 -5.35
N HIS A 623 30.49 -6.90 -4.55
CA HIS A 623 31.71 -6.09 -4.59
C HIS A 623 31.75 -5.15 -3.38
#